data_AF-A0A2D9CHC4-F1
#
_entry.id   AF-A0A2D9CHC4-F1
#
_cell.length_a   1.000
_cell.length_b   1.000
_cell.length_c   1.000
_cell.angle_alpha   90.00
_cell.angle_beta   90.00
_cell.angle_gamma   90.00
#
_symmetry.space_group_name_H-M   'P 1'
#
loop_
_entity.id
_entity.type
_entity.pdbx_description
1 polymer ?
#
loop_
_entity_poly.entity_id
_entity_poly.type
_entity_poly.pdbx_seq_one_letter_code
_entity_poly.pdbx_strand_id
1 'polypeptide(L)'
;MGYDRAKHRAWIAIKAQALMSRYFQMPQDELVEREILKGWMDTLEPFSRKEIETACSRYLIKYSSKRPHEGLLHNMIVQRRRDLRPAPVAVLEPPRPQQAVEDRRKAAAEIMAKFRR
;
A
#
# COMPACT_ATOMS: atom_id res chain seq x y z
N MET A 1 0.20 0.58 28.63
CA MET A 1 0.11 0.81 27.16
C MET A 1 -0.77 -0.22 26.40
N GLY A 2 -1.52 -1.13 27.03
CA GLY A 2 -2.36 -2.12 26.31
C GLY A 2 -3.81 -1.71 26.01
N TYR A 3 -4.34 -0.70 26.72
CA TYR A 3 -5.76 -0.33 26.66
C TYR A 3 -6.17 0.28 25.30
N ASP A 4 -5.27 1.02 24.65
CA ASP A 4 -5.54 1.61 23.33
C ASP A 4 -5.56 0.55 22.22
N ARG A 5 -4.61 -0.40 22.26
CA ARG A 5 -4.56 -1.53 21.32
C ARG A 5 -5.81 -2.40 21.41
N ALA A 6 -6.22 -2.82 22.60
CA ALA A 6 -7.40 -3.66 22.78
C ALA A 6 -8.68 -2.96 22.27
N LYS A 7 -8.83 -1.66 22.53
CA LYS A 7 -9.94 -0.85 21.99
C LYS A 7 -9.90 -0.74 20.48
N HIS A 8 -8.71 -0.58 19.90
CA HIS A 8 -8.54 -0.50 18.46
C HIS A 8 -8.93 -1.82 17.79
N ARG A 9 -8.47 -2.96 18.32
CA ARG A 9 -8.84 -4.30 17.86
C ARG A 9 -10.33 -4.57 17.97
N ALA A 10 -10.94 -4.26 19.11
CA ALA A 10 -12.39 -4.41 19.30
C ALA A 10 -13.19 -3.57 18.28
N TRP A 11 -12.75 -2.34 18.02
CA TRP A 11 -13.34 -1.48 17.00
C TRP A 11 -13.17 -2.08 15.58
N ILE A 12 -12.02 -2.67 15.25
CA ILE A 12 -11.81 -3.38 13.97
C ILE A 12 -12.82 -4.52 13.83
N ALA A 13 -12.98 -5.35 14.86
CA ALA A 13 -13.92 -6.47 14.84
C ALA A 13 -15.35 -6.00 14.56
N ILE A 14 -15.81 -4.93 15.23
CA ILE A 14 -17.14 -4.32 15.00
C ILE A 14 -17.27 -3.84 13.55
N LYS A 15 -16.24 -3.17 12.99
CA LYS A 15 -16.26 -2.70 11.61
C LYS A 15 -16.30 -3.86 10.61
N ALA A 16 -15.52 -4.91 10.83
CA ALA A 16 -15.50 -6.10 10.00
C ALA A 16 -16.87 -6.78 10.00
N GLN A 17 -17.43 -7.01 11.19
CA GLN A 17 -18.75 -7.61 11.34
C GLN A 17 -19.83 -6.76 10.64
N ALA A 18 -19.88 -5.45 10.90
CA ALA A 18 -20.84 -4.55 10.24
C ALA A 18 -20.71 -4.52 8.71
N LEU A 19 -19.49 -4.63 8.18
CA LEU A 19 -19.24 -4.68 6.74
C LEU A 19 -19.70 -6.02 6.15
N MET A 20 -19.41 -7.12 6.84
CA MET A 20 -19.75 -8.47 6.42
C MET A 20 -21.23 -8.82 6.57
N SER A 21 -21.92 -8.35 7.61
CA SER A 21 -23.36 -8.59 7.85
C SER A 21 -24.25 -8.08 6.71
N ARG A 22 -23.75 -7.18 5.86
CA ARG A 22 -24.44 -6.74 4.63
C ARG A 22 -24.50 -7.84 3.56
N TYR A 23 -23.65 -8.84 3.67
CA TYR A 23 -23.43 -9.89 2.67
C TYR A 23 -23.74 -11.29 3.21
N PHE A 24 -23.62 -11.50 4.52
CA PHE A 24 -24.00 -12.76 5.15
C PHE A 24 -25.51 -12.84 5.37
N GLN A 25 -26.14 -13.86 4.79
CA GLN A 25 -27.56 -14.19 5.01
C GLN A 25 -27.75 -15.47 5.84
N MET A 26 -26.67 -16.19 6.17
CA MET A 26 -26.74 -17.42 6.96
C MET A 26 -25.96 -17.29 8.28
N PRO A 27 -26.43 -17.93 9.37
CA PRO A 27 -25.71 -17.99 10.63
C PRO A 27 -24.33 -18.63 10.41
N GLN A 28 -23.29 -18.01 10.95
CA GLN A 28 -21.95 -18.61 10.99
C GLN A 28 -21.78 -19.40 12.30
N ASP A 29 -21.00 -20.47 12.23
CA ASP A 29 -20.50 -21.14 13.44
C ASP A 29 -19.64 -20.16 14.25
N GLU A 30 -19.80 -20.16 15.58
CA GLU A 30 -19.16 -19.18 16.45
C GLU A 30 -17.62 -19.26 16.42
N LEU A 31 -17.05 -20.48 16.29
CA LEU A 31 -15.60 -20.64 16.19
C LEU A 31 -15.08 -20.08 14.86
N VAL A 32 -15.85 -20.29 13.78
CA VAL A 32 -15.53 -19.73 12.45
C VAL A 32 -15.60 -18.21 12.47
N GLU A 33 -16.63 -17.63 13.08
CA GLU A 33 -16.76 -16.17 13.22
C GLU A 33 -15.58 -15.58 14.01
N ARG A 34 -15.20 -16.21 15.12
CA ARG A 34 -14.05 -15.78 15.94
C ARG A 34 -12.75 -15.80 15.14
N GLU A 35 -12.50 -16.84 14.36
CA GLU A 35 -11.27 -16.93 13.55
C GLU A 35 -11.24 -15.88 12.43
N ILE A 36 -12.39 -15.63 11.79
CA ILE A 36 -12.52 -14.55 10.80
C ILE A 36 -12.20 -13.20 11.45
N LEU A 37 -12.88 -12.86 12.55
CA LEU A 37 -12.66 -11.58 13.24
C LEU A 37 -11.22 -11.43 13.72
N LYS A 38 -10.57 -12.53 14.15
CA LYS A 38 -9.15 -12.55 14.48
C LYS A 38 -8.30 -12.16 13.26
N GLY A 39 -8.54 -12.75 12.09
CA GLY A 39 -7.87 -12.39 10.84
C GLY A 39 -8.01 -10.90 10.49
N TRP A 40 -9.21 -10.35 10.64
CA TRP A 40 -9.46 -8.91 10.45
C TRP A 40 -8.66 -8.04 11.42
N MET A 41 -8.66 -8.38 12.71
CA MET A 41 -7.90 -7.65 13.72
C MET A 41 -6.40 -7.69 13.46
N ASP A 42 -5.85 -8.87 13.18
CA ASP A 42 -4.41 -9.06 12.96
C ASP A 42 -3.95 -8.33 11.68
N THR A 43 -4.76 -8.35 10.64
CA THR A 43 -4.45 -7.71 9.35
C THR A 43 -4.50 -6.18 9.43
N LEU A 44 -5.48 -5.62 10.17
CA LEU A 44 -5.76 -4.19 10.13
C LEU A 44 -5.20 -3.40 11.31
N GLU A 45 -4.79 -4.05 12.40
CA GLU A 45 -4.19 -3.42 13.59
C GLU A 45 -3.04 -2.43 13.29
N PRO A 46 -2.19 -2.64 12.27
CA PRO A 46 -1.13 -1.68 11.94
C PRO A 46 -1.62 -0.34 11.33
N PHE A 47 -2.91 -0.22 10.98
CA PHE A 47 -3.45 0.94 10.29
C PHE A 47 -4.27 1.84 11.21
N SER A 48 -4.27 3.14 10.93
CA SER A 48 -5.11 4.08 11.67
C SER A 48 -6.60 3.86 11.37
N ARG A 49 -7.47 4.27 12.31
CA ARG A 49 -8.94 4.23 12.11
C ARG A 49 -9.37 4.93 10.81
N LYS A 50 -8.77 6.10 10.53
CA LYS A 50 -9.07 6.89 9.33
C LYS A 50 -8.73 6.15 8.03
N GLU A 51 -7.61 5.42 8.01
CA GLU A 51 -7.22 4.61 6.85
C GLU A 51 -8.21 3.47 6.61
N ILE A 52 -8.57 2.76 7.68
CA ILE A 52 -9.54 1.65 7.64
C ILE A 52 -10.91 2.16 7.18
N GLU A 53 -11.42 3.25 7.76
CA GLU A 53 -12.70 3.84 7.38
C GLU A 53 -12.72 4.27 5.92
N THR A 54 -11.64 4.90 5.44
CA THR A 54 -11.57 5.29 4.03
C THR A 54 -11.55 4.06 3.12
N ALA A 55 -10.85 2.99 3.50
CA ALA A 55 -10.84 1.75 2.73
C ALA A 55 -12.23 1.10 2.69
N CYS A 56 -12.94 1.04 3.82
CA CYS A 56 -14.32 0.56 3.88
C CYS A 56 -15.25 1.36 2.95
N SER A 57 -15.19 2.69 2.99
CA SER A 57 -16.03 3.54 2.13
C SER A 57 -15.73 3.34 0.65
N ARG A 58 -14.44 3.29 0.28
CA ARG A 58 -14.01 3.00 -1.10
C ARG A 58 -14.44 1.60 -1.55
N TYR A 59 -14.39 0.63 -0.64
CA TYR A 59 -14.78 -0.75 -0.92
C TYR A 59 -16.25 -0.82 -1.30
N LEU A 60 -17.13 -0.22 -0.48
CA LEU A 60 -18.58 -0.24 -0.71
C LEU A 60 -18.97 0.37 -2.07
N ILE A 61 -18.22 1.35 -2.54
CA ILE A 61 -18.43 1.98 -3.86
C ILE A 61 -17.89 1.09 -4.98
N LYS A 62 -16.65 0.60 -4.85
CA LYS A 62 -15.93 -0.09 -5.94
C LYS A 62 -16.31 -1.56 -6.10
N TYR A 63 -16.70 -2.23 -5.02
CA TYR A 63 -16.89 -3.68 -4.95
C TYR A 63 -18.25 -4.03 -4.32
N SER A 64 -19.29 -3.29 -4.70
CA SER A 64 -20.64 -3.41 -4.11
C SER A 64 -21.22 -4.82 -4.11
N SER A 65 -20.89 -5.65 -5.10
CA SER A 65 -21.39 -7.03 -5.25
C SER A 65 -20.47 -8.12 -4.71
N LYS A 66 -19.27 -7.78 -4.24
CA LYS A 66 -18.32 -8.76 -3.72
C LYS A 66 -18.48 -8.89 -2.22
N ARG A 67 -18.07 -10.04 -1.68
CA ARG A 67 -17.98 -10.23 -0.23
C ARG A 67 -16.67 -9.63 0.28
N PRO A 68 -16.71 -8.82 1.36
CA PRO A 68 -15.53 -8.20 1.92
C PRO A 68 -14.65 -9.24 2.62
N HIS A 69 -13.34 -9.09 2.49
CA HIS A 69 -12.34 -9.84 3.25
C HIS A 69 -11.16 -8.93 3.60
N GLU A 70 -10.43 -9.30 4.67
CA GLU A 70 -9.41 -8.47 5.31
C GLU A 70 -8.25 -8.11 4.36
N GLY A 71 -7.80 -9.06 3.54
CA GLY A 71 -6.74 -8.85 2.56
C GLY A 71 -7.07 -7.79 1.50
N LEU A 72 -8.36 -7.67 1.12
CA LEU A 72 -8.78 -6.65 0.16
C LEU A 72 -8.65 -5.25 0.76
N LEU A 73 -9.11 -5.06 1.99
CA LEU A 73 -9.03 -3.77 2.68
C LEU A 73 -7.58 -3.38 2.96
N HIS A 74 -6.74 -4.34 3.38
CA HIS A 74 -5.29 -4.14 3.49
C HIS A 74 -4.69 -3.59 2.19
N ASN A 75 -4.96 -4.25 1.05
CA ASN A 75 -4.42 -3.85 -0.24
C ASN A 75 -4.90 -2.45 -0.66
N MET A 76 -6.16 -2.11 -0.37
CA MET A 76 -6.70 -0.77 -0.62
C MET A 76 -5.99 0.31 0.20
N ILE A 77 -5.66 0.03 1.47
CA ILE A 77 -4.91 0.96 2.32
C ILE A 77 -3.48 1.12 1.82
N VAL A 78 -2.78 0.01 1.53
CA VAL A 78 -1.40 0.02 1.03
C VAL A 78 -1.31 0.75 -0.31
N GLN A 79 -2.24 0.50 -1.23
CA GLN A 79 -2.30 1.20 -2.51
C GLN A 79 -2.46 2.70 -2.30
N ARG A 80 -3.41 3.12 -1.45
CA ARG A 80 -3.59 4.55 -1.15
C ARG A 80 -2.34 5.19 -0.55
N ARG A 81 -1.63 4.48 0.35
CA ARG A 81 -0.35 4.98 0.89
C ARG A 81 0.68 5.20 -0.20
N ARG A 82 0.73 4.31 -1.21
CA ARG A 82 1.61 4.48 -2.37
C ARG A 82 1.19 5.68 -3.22
N ASP A 83 -0.10 5.84 -3.49
CA ASP A 83 -0.63 6.94 -4.30
C ASP A 83 -0.38 8.32 -3.66
N LEU A 84 -0.33 8.39 -2.32
CA LEU A 84 -0.05 9.61 -1.57
C LEU A 84 1.44 9.90 -1.38
N ARG A 85 2.33 8.95 -1.68
CA ARG A 85 3.77 9.20 -1.60
C ARG A 85 4.17 10.09 -2.79
N PRO A 86 4.82 11.23 -2.55
CA PRO A 86 5.36 12.02 -3.65
C PRO A 86 6.34 11.15 -4.44
N ALA A 87 6.29 11.26 -5.77
CA ALA A 87 7.27 10.62 -6.62
C ALA A 87 8.68 11.09 -6.18
N PRO A 88 9.68 10.20 -6.12
CA PRO A 88 11.04 10.62 -5.84
C PRO A 88 11.40 11.72 -6.84
N VAL A 89 11.76 12.90 -6.33
CA VAL A 89 12.25 13.99 -7.15
C VAL A 89 13.47 13.45 -7.87
N ALA A 90 13.41 13.35 -9.20
CA ALA A 90 14.58 13.02 -9.99
C ALA A 90 15.62 14.09 -9.68
N VAL A 91 16.72 13.70 -9.03
CA VAL A 91 17.89 14.56 -8.92
C VAL A 91 18.39 14.72 -10.34
N LEU A 92 18.06 15.84 -10.98
CA LEU A 92 18.68 16.20 -12.25
C LEU A 92 20.17 16.28 -11.95
N GLU A 93 20.97 15.40 -12.57
CA GLU A 93 22.43 15.55 -12.55
C GLU A 93 22.73 17.00 -12.95
N PRO A 94 23.54 17.75 -12.19
CA PRO A 94 23.91 19.09 -12.58
C PRO A 94 24.48 19.05 -14.01
N PRO A 95 24.16 20.04 -14.86
CA PRO A 95 24.62 20.06 -16.24
C PRO A 95 26.13 19.82 -16.26
N ARG A 96 26.55 18.74 -16.90
CA ARG A 96 27.97 18.35 -16.95
C ARG A 96 28.75 19.50 -17.62
N PRO A 97 29.86 20.00 -17.04
CA PRO A 97 30.63 21.09 -17.62
C PRO A 97 31.02 20.76 -19.07
N GLN A 98 30.86 21.71 -20.00
CA GLN A 98 31.14 21.51 -21.43
C GLN A 98 32.58 21.01 -21.67
N GLN A 99 33.54 21.44 -20.85
CA GLN A 99 34.93 20.95 -20.88
C GLN A 99 35.04 19.44 -20.65
N ALA A 100 34.28 18.88 -19.70
CA ALA A 100 34.29 17.44 -19.46
C ALA A 100 33.68 16.62 -20.63
N VAL A 101 32.84 17.25 -21.46
CA VAL A 101 32.28 16.64 -22.68
C VAL A 101 33.32 16.66 -23.81
N GLU A 102 34.06 17.76 -23.94
CA GLU A 102 35.14 17.89 -24.92
C GLU A 102 36.32 16.97 -24.61
N ASP A 103 36.73 16.87 -23.34
CA ASP A 103 37.81 16.00 -22.92
C ASP A 103 37.47 14.52 -23.15
N ARG A 104 36.21 14.12 -22.91
CA ARG A 104 35.72 12.78 -23.26
C ARG A 104 35.75 12.53 -24.76
N ARG A 105 35.38 13.51 -25.58
CA ARG A 105 35.42 13.40 -27.05
C ARG A 105 36.84 13.25 -27.56
N LYS A 106 37.79 14.02 -27.02
CA LYS A 106 39.22 13.90 -27.36
C LYS A 106 39.79 12.54 -26.95
N ALA A 107 39.51 12.09 -25.72
CA ALA A 107 39.95 10.78 -25.25
C ALA A 107 39.37 9.63 -26.10
N ALA A 108 38.10 9.70 -26.48
CA ALA A 108 37.48 8.71 -27.37
C ALA A 108 38.10 8.72 -28.77
N ALA A 109 38.41 9.89 -29.33
CA ALA A 109 39.08 10.03 -30.62
C ALA A 109 40.51 9.45 -30.60
N GLU A 110 41.25 9.66 -29.52
CA GLU A 110 42.60 9.09 -29.35
C GLU A 110 42.57 7.56 -29.24
N ILE A 111 41.59 7.01 -28.51
CA ILE A 111 41.40 5.56 -28.42
C ILE A 111 41.07 5.00 -29.81
N MET A 112 40.11 5.59 -30.53
CA MET A 112 39.75 5.11 -31.88
C MET A 112 40.89 5.25 -32.90
N ALA A 113 41.75 6.27 -32.77
CA ALA A 113 42.93 6.42 -33.61
C ALA A 113 43.97 5.32 -33.36
N LYS A 114 44.13 4.85 -32.11
CA LYS A 114 45.03 3.74 -31.76
C LYS A 114 44.55 2.38 -32.28
N PHE A 115 43.26 2.19 -32.48
CA PHE A 115 42.67 0.96 -33.03
C PHE A 115 42.61 0.92 -34.57
N ARG A 116 43.07 1.97 -35.26
CA ARG A 116 43.04 2.09 -36.74
C ARG A 116 44.37 1.74 -37.41
N ARG A 117 45.30 1.13 -36.68
CA ARG A 117 46.65 0.76 -37.14
C ARG A 117 46.79 -0.76 -37.26
#